data_AF-A0A250FR71-F1
#
_entry.id   AF-A0A250FR71-F1
#
_cell.length_a   1.000
_cell.length_b   1.000
_cell.length_c   1.000
_cell.angle_alpha   90.00
_cell.angle_beta   90.00
_cell.angle_gamma   90.00
#
_symmetry.space_group_name_H-M   'P 1'
#
loop_
_entity.id
_entity.type
_entity.pdbx_description
1 polymer ?
#
loop_
_entity_poly.entity_id
_entity_poly.type
_entity_poly.pdbx_seq_one_letter_code
_entity_poly.pdbx_strand_id
1 'polypeptide(L)'
;MKRTIFLVATAVLTLASCGKSDDNPTTNNPENPKTTEVKRIKEVKITYLKREYVPLSTEDSPRYQYTLKNSSVAYTYDEQGRISKKTIKEEGKPEEETTFEYPQGKIIAKFSNQTHEEVLNNMGYYKGFNNDFAYNAKGQLIESRRGKYTWTEGNISQLFRIRNVNGKTETITTTMTYYPNENKNKWLLFSDESGDIIGTYISFFEGEILLPIGVHTKNLIKSMKKEFSDEEFGYTSSNTTAFSYNYDNDGYVTKIVENRFGVANSSIGTSSYSPETVKDLEKKIAKIQDGTLKNLSYKLISNNNGIYKFVITYKKHITQDTNGKPIDVKYEQERYYEFSYKEKDGKREYLEGKEIVFTKQDASTIYEISYY
;
A
#
# COMPACT_ATOMS: atom_id res chain seq x y z
N MET A 1 51.55 4.75 18.30
CA MET A 1 51.48 6.03 19.05
C MET A 1 50.00 6.30 19.31
N LYS A 2 49.48 6.10 20.53
CA LYS A 2 49.48 6.96 21.73
C LYS A 2 48.65 8.26 21.59
N ARG A 3 47.49 8.22 22.27
CA ARG A 3 46.76 9.28 23.03
C ARG A 3 46.05 10.35 22.17
N THR A 4 44.87 10.87 22.54
CA THR A 4 44.39 11.16 23.91
C THR A 4 42.86 11.16 23.99
N ILE A 5 42.39 10.75 25.16
CA ILE A 5 41.03 10.81 25.72
C ILE A 5 40.69 12.28 26.08
N PHE A 6 39.41 12.64 26.05
CA PHE A 6 38.86 13.52 27.09
C PHE A 6 37.55 12.95 27.63
N LEU A 7 37.55 12.77 28.94
CA LEU A 7 36.53 12.20 29.81
C LEU A 7 36.33 13.25 30.92
N VAL A 8 35.10 13.66 31.20
CA VAL A 8 34.66 14.24 32.48
C VAL A 8 33.18 13.82 32.60
N ALA A 9 32.80 12.75 33.33
CA ALA A 9 32.69 12.61 34.80
C ALA A 9 31.57 13.53 35.36
N THR A 10 30.66 13.18 36.27
CA THR A 10 30.26 11.98 37.03
C THR A 10 29.04 12.42 37.83
N ALA A 11 28.06 11.54 38.08
CA ALA A 11 27.30 11.57 39.33
C ALA A 11 26.79 10.17 39.63
N VAL A 12 27.42 9.57 40.64
CA VAL A 12 27.05 8.31 41.28
C VAL A 12 26.15 8.66 42.46
N LEU A 13 25.04 7.96 42.61
CA LEU A 13 24.39 7.76 43.91
C LEU A 13 24.41 6.27 44.21
N THR A 14 25.29 5.90 45.15
CA THR A 14 25.30 4.58 45.80
C THR A 14 24.24 4.54 46.89
N LEU A 15 23.44 3.48 46.91
CA LEU A 15 22.90 2.91 48.15
C LEU A 15 23.33 1.44 48.20
N ALA A 16 24.03 1.09 49.27
CA ALA A 16 24.42 -0.27 49.62
C ALA A 16 23.43 -0.82 50.67
N SER A 17 23.07 -2.10 50.56
CA SER A 17 23.02 -3.03 51.71
C SER A 17 22.70 -4.47 51.27
N CYS A 18 23.67 -5.34 51.51
CA CYS A 18 23.62 -6.73 52.00
C CYS A 18 22.42 -7.66 51.72
N GLY A 19 22.73 -8.86 51.22
CA GLY A 19 21.96 -10.08 51.48
C GLY A 19 22.23 -11.19 50.46
N LYS A 20 22.96 -12.24 50.87
CA LYS A 20 23.14 -13.48 50.11
C LYS A 20 21.79 -14.18 49.89
N SER A 21 21.52 -14.63 48.67
CA SER A 21 21.14 -16.02 48.37
C SER A 21 21.05 -16.19 46.86
N ASP A 22 21.51 -17.35 46.39
CA ASP A 22 21.31 -17.84 45.03
C ASP A 22 19.82 -17.84 44.70
N ASP A 23 19.38 -16.89 43.88
CA ASP A 23 18.16 -17.02 43.11
C ASP A 23 18.53 -16.81 41.65
N ASN A 24 18.59 -17.92 40.93
CA ASN A 24 18.58 -17.93 39.47
C ASN A 24 17.51 -16.93 39.01
N PRO A 25 17.79 -15.94 38.14
CA PRO A 25 16.75 -15.08 37.65
C PRO A 25 15.80 -15.96 36.83
N THR A 26 14.68 -16.35 37.44
CA THR A 26 13.52 -16.80 36.70
C THR A 26 13.21 -15.65 35.75
N THR A 27 13.54 -15.82 34.48
CA THR A 27 13.02 -15.00 33.40
C THR A 27 11.51 -15.17 33.43
N ASN A 28 10.85 -14.35 34.26
CA ASN A 28 9.41 -14.22 34.25
C ASN A 28 9.03 -13.96 32.80
N ASN A 29 8.13 -14.79 32.27
CA ASN A 29 7.48 -14.53 31.00
C ASN A 29 7.07 -13.05 30.97
N PRO A 30 7.18 -12.34 29.84
CA PRO A 30 6.37 -11.16 29.65
C PRO A 30 4.93 -11.62 29.92
N GLU A 31 4.34 -11.13 31.01
CA GLU A 31 2.94 -11.35 31.27
C GLU A 31 2.23 -10.69 30.08
N ASN A 32 1.62 -11.51 29.22
CA ASN A 32 0.88 -11.00 28.08
C ASN A 32 -0.11 -9.95 28.61
N PRO A 33 -0.24 -8.79 27.95
CA PRO A 33 -1.19 -7.78 28.40
C PRO A 33 -2.55 -8.46 28.59
N LYS A 34 -3.07 -8.43 29.83
CA LYS A 34 -4.40 -8.94 30.17
C LYS A 34 -5.36 -8.46 29.09
N THR A 35 -5.91 -9.40 28.32
CA THR A 35 -6.78 -9.10 27.18
C THR A 35 -7.96 -8.28 27.69
N THR A 36 -7.94 -6.97 27.45
CA THR A 36 -9.19 -6.22 27.31
C THR A 36 -9.93 -6.89 26.16
N GLU A 37 -11.14 -7.34 26.42
CA GLU A 37 -12.00 -8.21 25.59
C GLU A 37 -12.26 -7.61 24.21
N VAL A 38 -11.30 -7.70 23.29
CA VAL A 38 -11.50 -7.35 21.88
C VAL A 38 -12.37 -8.43 21.26
N LYS A 39 -13.47 -8.04 20.61
CA LYS A 39 -14.31 -8.99 19.87
C LYS A 39 -13.46 -9.75 18.86
N ARG A 40 -13.57 -11.07 18.88
CA ARG A 40 -12.86 -11.97 17.99
C ARG A 40 -13.56 -12.00 16.64
N ILE A 41 -12.83 -11.69 15.57
CA ILE A 41 -13.34 -11.78 14.20
C ILE A 41 -13.59 -13.25 13.87
N LYS A 42 -14.80 -13.57 13.44
CA LYS A 42 -15.18 -14.90 12.97
C LYS A 42 -14.87 -15.06 11.48
N GLU A 43 -15.37 -14.14 10.66
CA GLU A 43 -15.20 -14.15 9.21
C GLU A 43 -15.20 -12.71 8.68
N VAL A 44 -14.32 -12.45 7.71
CA VAL A 44 -14.35 -11.28 6.86
C VAL A 44 -14.72 -11.71 5.44
N LYS A 45 -15.85 -11.23 4.92
CA LYS A 45 -16.20 -11.36 3.51
C LYS A 45 -15.66 -10.18 2.75
N ILE A 46 -15.07 -10.42 1.59
CA ILE A 46 -14.35 -9.44 0.80
C ILE A 46 -14.90 -9.46 -0.61
N THR A 47 -15.33 -8.30 -1.11
CA THR A 47 -15.70 -8.10 -2.50
C THR A 47 -14.74 -7.09 -3.11
N TYR A 48 -13.98 -7.51 -4.11
CA TYR A 48 -12.89 -6.73 -4.69
C TYR A 48 -12.83 -6.88 -6.22
N LEU A 49 -12.13 -5.95 -6.86
CA LEU A 49 -11.82 -6.01 -8.28
C LEU A 49 -10.43 -6.61 -8.49
N LYS A 50 -10.37 -7.71 -9.23
CA LYS A 50 -9.11 -8.23 -9.78
C LYS A 50 -8.83 -7.53 -11.10
N ARG A 51 -7.63 -6.97 -11.22
CA ARG A 51 -7.15 -6.27 -12.41
C ARG A 51 -6.26 -7.19 -13.25
N GLU A 52 -6.47 -7.20 -14.56
CA GLU A 52 -5.63 -7.95 -15.50
C GLU A 52 -5.16 -7.03 -16.64
N TYR A 53 -3.86 -7.08 -16.96
CA TYR A 53 -3.28 -6.28 -18.03
C TYR A 53 -3.72 -6.78 -19.40
N VAL A 54 -4.02 -5.85 -20.30
CA VAL A 54 -4.41 -6.13 -21.69
C VAL A 54 -3.24 -5.76 -22.61
N PRO A 55 -2.48 -6.75 -23.14
CA PRO A 55 -1.27 -6.50 -23.92
C PRO A 55 -1.47 -5.70 -25.21
N LEU A 56 -2.64 -5.81 -25.84
CA LEU A 56 -3.00 -5.15 -27.10
C LEU A 56 -3.85 -3.88 -26.89
N SER A 57 -3.83 -3.32 -25.67
CA SER A 57 -4.53 -2.05 -25.42
C SER A 57 -3.94 -0.94 -26.30
N THR A 58 -4.80 -0.27 -27.05
CA THR A 58 -4.41 0.88 -27.86
C THR A 58 -4.45 2.14 -27.00
N GLU A 59 -4.11 3.29 -27.56
CA GLU A 59 -4.27 4.57 -26.85
C GLU A 59 -5.72 4.92 -26.50
N ASP A 60 -6.68 4.21 -27.12
CA ASP A 60 -8.11 4.53 -27.06
C ASP A 60 -8.91 3.43 -26.33
N SER A 61 -8.21 2.53 -25.63
CA SER A 61 -8.80 1.47 -24.81
C SER A 61 -8.13 1.36 -23.46
N PRO A 62 -8.84 0.86 -22.42
CA PRO A 62 -8.23 0.65 -21.12
C PRO A 62 -7.09 -0.36 -21.20
N ARG A 63 -5.99 -0.08 -20.51
CA ARG A 63 -4.87 -1.03 -20.33
C ARG A 63 -5.21 -2.23 -19.45
N TYR A 64 -6.35 -2.16 -18.76
CA TYR A 64 -6.77 -3.16 -17.81
C TYR A 64 -8.21 -3.57 -18.03
N GLN A 65 -8.45 -4.85 -17.83
CA GLN A 65 -9.78 -5.40 -17.65
C GLN A 65 -9.98 -5.76 -16.17
N TYR A 66 -11.24 -5.76 -15.75
CA TYR A 66 -11.61 -5.95 -14.36
C TYR A 66 -12.54 -7.15 -14.24
N THR A 67 -12.33 -7.95 -13.21
CA THR A 67 -13.24 -9.03 -12.82
C THR A 67 -13.67 -8.81 -11.37
N LEU A 68 -14.97 -8.83 -11.10
CA LEU A 68 -15.50 -8.77 -9.74
C LEU A 68 -15.31 -10.12 -9.08
N LYS A 69 -14.62 -10.13 -7.93
CA LYS A 69 -14.29 -11.33 -7.16
C LYS A 69 -14.80 -11.23 -5.74
N ASN A 70 -15.15 -12.39 -5.21
CA ASN A 70 -15.47 -12.56 -3.80
C ASN A 70 -14.46 -13.50 -3.15
N SER A 71 -14.03 -13.16 -1.94
CA SER A 71 -13.30 -14.06 -1.06
C SER A 71 -13.79 -13.93 0.37
N SER A 72 -13.40 -14.86 1.23
CA SER A 72 -13.53 -14.70 2.66
C SER A 72 -12.32 -15.22 3.42
N VAL A 73 -12.09 -14.63 4.60
CA VAL A 73 -11.07 -15.05 5.55
C VAL A 73 -11.76 -15.34 6.88
N ALA A 74 -11.71 -16.59 7.33
CA ALA A 74 -12.28 -17.02 8.61
C ALA A 74 -11.19 -17.37 9.61
N TYR A 75 -11.45 -17.13 10.90
CA TYR A 75 -10.48 -17.39 11.97
C TYR A 75 -11.12 -18.21 13.08
N THR A 76 -10.34 -19.12 13.65
CA THR A 76 -10.64 -19.75 14.94
C THR A 76 -9.56 -19.38 15.94
N TYR A 77 -9.86 -19.56 17.24
CA TYR A 77 -8.98 -19.11 18.31
C TYR A 77 -8.65 -20.26 19.27
N ASP A 78 -7.48 -20.20 19.88
CA ASP A 78 -7.13 -21.07 21.01
C ASP A 78 -7.78 -20.58 22.32
N GLU A 79 -7.55 -21.34 23.40
CA GLU A 79 -8.08 -21.03 24.73
C GLU A 79 -7.57 -19.68 25.27
N GLN A 80 -6.39 -19.24 24.83
CA GLN A 80 -5.81 -17.95 25.20
C GLN A 80 -6.32 -16.80 24.31
N GLY A 81 -7.15 -17.09 23.31
CA GLY A 81 -7.72 -16.10 22.41
C GLY A 81 -6.81 -15.65 21.27
N ARG A 82 -5.76 -16.40 20.97
CA ARG A 82 -4.90 -16.19 19.79
C ARG A 82 -5.46 -16.94 18.59
N ILE A 83 -5.20 -16.46 17.37
CA ILE A 83 -5.69 -17.11 16.16
C ILE A 83 -5.02 -18.48 16.01
N SER A 84 -5.78 -19.57 16.15
CA SER A 84 -5.26 -20.94 16.03
C SER A 84 -5.32 -21.47 14.60
N LYS A 85 -6.23 -20.96 13.79
CA LYS A 85 -6.38 -21.32 12.38
C LYS A 85 -7.01 -20.18 11.59
N LYS A 86 -6.58 -20.08 10.33
CA LYS A 86 -7.11 -19.19 9.30
C LYS A 86 -7.52 -20.03 8.09
N THR A 87 -8.67 -19.72 7.54
CA THR A 87 -9.17 -20.31 6.29
C THR A 87 -9.43 -19.20 5.28
N ILE A 88 -8.87 -19.31 4.08
CA ILE A 88 -9.11 -18.40 2.96
C ILE A 88 -9.90 -19.14 1.89
N LYS A 89 -11.00 -18.53 1.44
CA LYS A 89 -11.83 -19.05 0.35
C LYS A 89 -11.96 -17.99 -0.73
N GLU A 90 -11.43 -18.25 -1.92
CA GLU A 90 -11.54 -17.36 -3.08
C GLU A 90 -12.43 -17.97 -4.17
N GLU A 91 -13.26 -17.15 -4.82
CA GLU A 91 -14.12 -17.57 -5.93
C GLU A 91 -13.33 -18.21 -7.08
N GLY A 92 -13.53 -19.53 -7.25
CA GLY A 92 -12.89 -20.33 -8.29
C GLY A 92 -11.58 -20.99 -7.88
N LYS A 93 -11.20 -20.94 -6.59
CA LYS A 93 -10.03 -21.64 -6.05
C LYS A 93 -10.42 -22.61 -4.93
N PRO A 94 -9.60 -23.65 -4.68
CA PRO A 94 -9.73 -24.47 -3.47
C PRO A 94 -9.60 -23.61 -2.21
N GLU A 95 -10.24 -24.08 -1.14
CA GLU A 95 -10.07 -23.48 0.19
C GLU A 95 -8.65 -23.74 0.70
N GLU A 96 -8.02 -22.70 1.25
CA GLU A 96 -6.68 -22.75 1.82
C GLU A 96 -6.74 -22.62 3.33
N GLU A 97 -6.09 -23.57 4.03
CA GLU A 97 -6.05 -23.61 5.48
C GLU A 97 -4.63 -23.39 5.99
N THR A 98 -4.51 -22.56 7.03
CA THR A 98 -3.28 -22.36 7.79
C THR A 98 -3.57 -22.54 9.26
N THR A 99 -2.80 -23.37 9.95
CA THR A 99 -2.85 -23.52 11.41
C THR A 99 -1.66 -22.82 12.06
N PHE A 100 -1.83 -22.36 13.30
CA PHE A 100 -0.82 -21.59 14.02
C PHE A 100 -0.52 -22.20 15.38
N GLU A 101 0.77 -22.26 15.70
CA GLU A 101 1.28 -22.64 17.01
C GLU A 101 2.14 -21.51 17.56
N TYR A 102 2.15 -21.37 18.89
CA TYR A 102 2.82 -20.27 19.58
C TYR A 102 3.85 -20.74 20.61
N PRO A 103 4.96 -21.39 20.19
CA PRO A 103 6.10 -21.64 21.07
C PRO A 103 6.71 -20.34 21.60
N GLN A 104 7.54 -20.45 22.64
CA GLN A 104 8.21 -19.28 23.21
C GLN A 104 9.05 -18.55 22.15
N GLY A 105 8.78 -17.25 21.99
CA GLY A 105 9.55 -16.36 21.10
C GLY A 105 9.30 -16.52 19.60
N LYS A 106 8.30 -17.31 19.18
CA LYS A 106 7.98 -17.47 17.76
C LYS A 106 6.52 -17.85 17.50
N ILE A 107 6.09 -17.64 16.25
CA ILE A 107 4.82 -18.11 15.71
C ILE A 107 5.15 -19.10 14.59
N ILE A 108 4.57 -20.29 14.64
CA ILE A 108 4.74 -21.31 13.60
C ILE A 108 3.44 -21.39 12.81
N ALA A 109 3.50 -21.07 11.52
CA ALA A 109 2.40 -21.24 10.59
C ALA A 109 2.60 -22.52 9.77
N LYS A 110 1.57 -23.37 9.71
CA LYS A 110 1.57 -24.61 8.92
C LYS A 110 0.48 -24.54 7.86
N PHE A 111 0.86 -24.65 6.60
CA PHE A 111 -0.05 -24.62 5.46
C PHE A 111 0.44 -25.59 4.39
N SER A 112 -0.47 -26.42 3.89
CA SER A 112 -0.13 -27.54 3.00
C SER A 112 1.02 -28.39 3.59
N ASN A 113 2.08 -28.63 2.83
CA ASN A 113 3.29 -29.36 3.27
C ASN A 113 4.44 -28.41 3.69
N GLN A 114 4.13 -27.14 3.98
CA GLN A 114 5.11 -26.12 4.34
C GLN A 114 4.93 -25.68 5.79
N THR A 115 6.05 -25.31 6.41
CA THR A 115 6.08 -24.70 7.73
C THR A 115 6.89 -23.43 7.63
N HIS A 116 6.34 -22.34 8.16
CA HIS A 116 6.97 -21.03 8.19
C HIS A 116 7.05 -20.57 9.65
N GLU A 117 8.21 -20.05 10.04
CA GLU A 117 8.44 -19.56 11.40
C GLU A 117 8.64 -18.04 11.39
N GLU A 118 7.87 -17.34 12.22
CA GLU A 118 8.02 -15.92 12.47
C GLU A 118 8.63 -15.72 13.85
N VAL A 119 9.82 -15.11 13.90
CA VAL A 119 10.55 -14.89 15.15
C VAL A 119 10.12 -13.58 15.81
N LEU A 120 9.95 -13.62 17.13
CA LEU A 120 9.60 -12.48 17.95
C LEU A 120 10.83 -11.96 18.72
N ASN A 121 10.85 -10.67 19.00
CA ASN A 121 11.84 -10.07 19.89
C ASN A 121 11.50 -10.34 21.36
N ASN A 122 12.35 -9.87 22.28
CA ASN A 122 12.15 -10.07 23.73
C ASN A 122 10.89 -9.37 24.28
N MET A 123 10.29 -8.45 23.52
CA MET A 123 9.01 -7.79 23.85
C MET A 123 7.81 -8.53 23.23
N GLY A 124 8.03 -9.64 22.52
CA GLY A 124 6.97 -10.38 21.83
C GLY A 124 6.55 -9.79 20.49
N TYR A 125 7.27 -8.82 19.94
CA TYR A 125 6.94 -8.21 18.65
C TYR A 125 7.68 -8.87 17.49
N TYR A 126 7.03 -8.87 16.33
CA TYR A 126 7.57 -9.46 15.11
C TYR A 126 8.89 -8.80 14.69
N LYS A 127 9.92 -9.60 14.39
CA LYS A 127 11.23 -9.09 13.99
C LYS A 127 11.34 -8.78 12.50
N GLY A 128 10.44 -9.29 11.67
CA GLY A 128 10.65 -9.29 10.23
C GLY A 128 11.60 -10.41 9.79
N PHE A 129 11.54 -10.75 8.51
CA PHE A 129 12.32 -11.85 7.92
C PHE A 129 13.83 -11.69 8.12
N ASN A 130 14.33 -10.46 8.10
CA ASN A 130 15.76 -10.14 8.25
C ASN A 130 16.07 -9.32 9.50
N ASN A 131 15.23 -9.42 10.54
CA ASN A 131 15.28 -8.52 11.71
C ASN A 131 15.12 -7.04 11.31
N ASP A 132 14.37 -6.78 10.26
CA ASP A 132 14.21 -5.47 9.64
C ASP A 132 13.17 -4.60 10.37
N PHE A 133 12.41 -5.15 11.32
CA PHE A 133 11.43 -4.40 12.10
C PHE A 133 12.06 -3.84 13.39
N ALA A 134 11.92 -2.53 13.59
CA ALA A 134 12.39 -1.85 14.80
C ALA A 134 11.25 -1.11 15.50
N TYR A 135 11.30 -1.13 16.83
CA TYR A 135 10.28 -0.55 17.70
C TYR A 135 10.91 0.46 18.66
N ASN A 136 10.19 1.52 19.01
CA ASN A 136 10.63 2.42 20.07
C ASN A 136 10.27 1.87 21.47
N ALA A 137 10.68 2.58 22.53
CA ALA A 137 10.41 2.17 23.92
C ALA A 137 8.92 2.09 24.29
N LYS A 138 8.04 2.71 23.49
CA LYS A 138 6.57 2.61 23.66
C LYS A 138 5.98 1.43 22.89
N GLY A 139 6.81 0.59 22.26
CA GLY A 139 6.37 -0.53 21.43
C GLY A 139 5.77 -0.13 20.08
N GLN A 140 6.01 1.10 19.63
CA GLN A 140 5.53 1.57 18.33
C GLN A 140 6.53 1.18 17.23
N LEU A 141 6.04 0.65 16.11
CA LEU A 141 6.86 0.34 14.93
C LEU A 141 7.45 1.64 14.35
N ILE A 142 8.77 1.78 14.31
CA ILE A 142 9.46 2.98 13.79
C ILE A 142 10.22 2.71 12.49
N GLU A 143 10.53 1.46 12.19
CA GLU A 143 11.19 1.06 10.94
C GLU A 143 10.80 -0.38 10.55
N SER A 144 10.68 -0.64 9.25
CA SER A 144 10.61 -1.99 8.68
C SER A 144 11.24 -2.00 7.28
N ARG A 145 11.33 -3.16 6.60
CA ARG A 145 11.70 -3.20 5.16
C ARG A 145 10.90 -2.25 4.29
N ARG A 146 9.70 -1.86 4.75
CA ARG A 146 8.86 -0.92 4.01
C ARG A 146 9.39 0.50 4.14
N GLY A 147 10.01 0.89 5.24
CA GLY A 147 10.51 2.25 5.44
C GLY A 147 10.41 2.69 6.90
N LYS A 148 10.48 4.00 7.12
CA LYS A 148 10.47 4.63 8.43
C LYS A 148 9.10 5.21 8.76
N TYR A 149 8.66 5.01 9.99
CA TYR A 149 7.34 5.42 10.46
C TYR A 149 7.47 6.57 11.46
N THR A 150 6.72 7.63 11.22
CA THR A 150 6.58 8.76 12.14
C THR A 150 5.28 8.63 12.90
N TRP A 151 5.32 8.79 14.22
CA TRP A 151 4.15 8.74 15.09
C TRP A 151 3.83 10.11 15.65
N THR A 152 2.56 10.51 15.57
CA THR A 152 2.02 11.74 16.14
C THR A 152 0.78 11.40 16.94
N GLU A 153 0.73 11.81 18.21
CA GLU A 153 -0.44 11.64 19.09
C GLU A 153 -0.98 10.19 19.21
N GLY A 154 -0.11 9.19 19.06
CA GLY A 154 -0.48 7.77 19.15
C GLY A 154 -0.98 7.16 17.83
N ASN A 155 -0.82 7.86 16.70
CA ASN A 155 -1.13 7.37 15.36
C ASN A 155 0.12 7.45 14.46
N ILE A 156 0.23 6.60 13.43
CA ILE A 156 1.29 6.74 12.42
C ILE A 156 0.89 7.93 11.53
N SER A 157 1.61 9.04 11.56
CA SER A 157 1.31 10.18 10.70
C SER A 157 1.93 10.05 9.31
N GLN A 158 3.03 9.30 9.19
CA GLN A 158 3.78 9.17 7.94
C GLN A 158 4.54 7.85 7.86
N LEU A 159 4.62 7.30 6.64
CA LEU A 159 5.57 6.27 6.24
C LEU A 159 6.45 6.82 5.11
N PHE A 160 7.75 6.86 5.35
CA PHE A 160 8.75 7.39 4.42
C PHE A 160 9.66 6.28 3.89
N ARG A 161 9.91 6.28 2.58
CA ARG A 161 10.73 5.25 1.91
C ARG A 161 11.62 5.89 0.86
N ILE A 162 12.80 5.33 0.72
CA ILE A 162 13.74 5.62 -0.36
C ILE A 162 13.99 4.32 -1.10
N ARG A 163 13.89 4.34 -2.44
CA ARG A 163 14.22 3.20 -3.31
C ARG A 163 15.20 3.64 -4.38
N ASN A 164 16.07 2.71 -4.80
CA ASN A 164 16.91 2.93 -5.96
C ASN A 164 16.34 2.14 -7.15
N VAL A 165 15.86 2.85 -8.16
CA VAL A 165 15.33 2.27 -9.40
C VAL A 165 16.28 2.67 -10.52
N ASN A 166 16.90 1.69 -11.18
CA ASN A 166 17.87 1.93 -12.26
C ASN A 166 19.01 2.90 -11.89
N GLY A 167 19.51 2.82 -10.66
CA GLY A 167 20.58 3.69 -10.16
C GLY A 167 20.15 5.10 -9.74
N LYS A 168 18.83 5.37 -9.68
CA LYS A 168 18.27 6.66 -9.29
C LYS A 168 17.36 6.55 -8.08
N THR A 169 17.36 7.62 -7.28
CA THR A 169 16.65 7.67 -6.01
C THR A 169 15.19 8.10 -6.23
N GLU A 170 14.25 7.21 -5.90
CA GLU A 170 12.83 7.50 -5.79
C GLU A 170 12.50 7.72 -4.31
N THR A 171 11.85 8.84 -4.01
CA THR A 171 11.32 9.13 -2.68
C THR A 171 9.81 8.88 -2.66
N ILE A 172 9.36 8.11 -1.68
CA ILE A 172 7.95 7.77 -1.50
C ILE A 172 7.55 8.18 -0.09
N THR A 173 6.52 9.01 0.01
CA THR A 173 5.94 9.45 1.28
C THR A 173 4.47 9.08 1.32
N THR A 174 4.07 8.33 2.33
CA THR A 174 2.66 8.03 2.60
C THR A 174 2.22 8.75 3.84
N THR A 175 1.33 9.72 3.68
CA THR A 175 0.72 10.47 4.77
C THR A 175 -0.58 9.80 5.19
N MET A 176 -0.78 9.63 6.49
CA MET A 176 -1.93 8.92 7.05
C MET A 176 -2.77 9.88 7.89
N THR A 177 -4.08 9.88 7.66
CA THR A 177 -5.03 10.66 8.46
C THR A 177 -5.99 9.74 9.18
N TYR A 178 -6.63 10.21 10.26
CA TYR A 178 -7.43 9.38 11.15
C TYR A 178 -8.78 10.02 11.45
N TYR A 179 -9.79 9.19 11.74
CA TYR A 179 -11.03 9.64 12.36
C TYR A 179 -10.79 9.97 13.84
N PRO A 180 -11.63 10.81 14.47
CA PRO A 180 -11.51 11.10 15.89
C PRO A 180 -11.89 9.89 16.78
N ASN A 181 -12.62 8.92 16.23
CA ASN A 181 -13.09 7.73 16.94
C ASN A 181 -11.93 6.83 17.37
N GLU A 182 -12.03 6.26 18.57
CA GLU A 182 -11.07 5.29 19.09
C GLU A 182 -11.08 4.01 18.25
N ASN A 183 -9.89 3.44 18.05
CA ASN A 183 -9.72 2.14 17.43
C ASN A 183 -10.00 1.00 18.43
N LYS A 184 -11.28 0.72 18.68
CA LYS A 184 -11.71 -0.40 19.54
C LYS A 184 -11.24 -1.77 19.04
N ASN A 185 -11.09 -1.90 17.73
CA ASN A 185 -10.60 -3.10 17.08
C ASN A 185 -9.11 -3.39 17.32
N LYS A 186 -8.34 -2.40 17.82
CA LYS A 186 -6.89 -2.50 18.05
C LYS A 186 -6.09 -2.91 16.82
N TRP A 187 -6.52 -2.49 15.63
CA TRP A 187 -5.82 -2.78 14.38
C TRP A 187 -4.64 -1.83 14.14
N LEU A 188 -3.61 -2.32 13.46
CA LEU A 188 -2.49 -1.51 12.99
C LEU A 188 -2.33 -1.71 11.47
N LEU A 189 -2.80 -0.73 10.69
CA LEU A 189 -2.56 -0.71 9.26
C LEU A 189 -1.27 0.07 8.99
N PHE A 190 -0.17 -0.66 8.74
CA PHE A 190 1.17 -0.09 8.55
C PHE A 190 1.71 -0.27 7.13
N SER A 191 1.00 -1.02 6.28
CA SER A 191 1.31 -1.16 4.86
C SER A 191 0.42 -0.25 4.01
N ASP A 192 0.99 0.32 2.96
CA ASP A 192 0.28 1.05 1.90
C ASP A 192 0.36 0.31 0.54
N GLU A 193 0.97 -0.88 0.50
CA GLU A 193 1.16 -1.63 -0.73
C GLU A 193 -0.03 -2.56 -0.95
N SER A 194 -0.69 -2.37 -2.09
CA SER A 194 -1.58 -3.35 -2.68
C SER A 194 -1.16 -3.54 -4.14
N GLY A 195 -0.79 -4.79 -4.48
CA GLY A 195 -0.24 -5.19 -5.78
C GLY A 195 -1.29 -5.13 -6.91
N ASP A 196 -1.59 -6.27 -7.53
CA ASP A 196 -2.60 -6.37 -8.61
C ASP A 196 -4.05 -6.39 -8.12
N ILE A 197 -4.23 -6.48 -6.80
CA ILE A 197 -5.50 -6.39 -6.13
C ILE A 197 -5.62 -5.00 -5.51
N ILE A 198 -6.79 -4.38 -5.67
CA ILE A 198 -7.10 -3.07 -5.10
C ILE A 198 -7.59 -3.27 -3.65
N GLY A 199 -6.71 -3.53 -2.70
CA GLY A 199 -7.13 -3.73 -1.31
C GLY A 199 -5.99 -3.77 -0.29
N THR A 200 -5.82 -2.71 0.50
CA THR A 200 -4.87 -2.67 1.63
C THR A 200 -5.35 -3.57 2.78
N TYR A 201 -6.65 -3.58 3.07
CA TYR A 201 -7.20 -4.44 4.13
C TYR A 201 -7.22 -5.93 3.76
N ILE A 202 -7.15 -6.30 2.47
CA ILE A 202 -7.00 -7.70 2.04
C ILE A 202 -5.71 -8.29 2.63
N SER A 203 -4.57 -7.63 2.39
CA SER A 203 -3.29 -8.08 2.95
C SER A 203 -3.30 -8.07 4.48
N PHE A 204 -4.00 -7.11 5.09
CA PHE A 204 -4.15 -7.07 6.54
C PHE A 204 -4.86 -8.31 7.08
N PHE A 205 -6.06 -8.63 6.56
CA PHE A 205 -6.82 -9.78 7.03
C PHE A 205 -6.16 -11.11 6.63
N GLU A 206 -5.62 -11.22 5.42
CA GLU A 206 -5.00 -12.47 4.99
C GLU A 206 -3.67 -12.78 5.71
N GLY A 207 -2.97 -11.79 6.24
CA GLY A 207 -1.62 -11.98 6.79
C GLY A 207 -1.26 -11.10 7.98
N GLU A 208 -1.35 -9.78 7.84
CA GLU A 208 -0.73 -8.87 8.83
C GLU A 208 -1.39 -8.90 10.20
N ILE A 209 -2.69 -9.21 10.27
CA ILE A 209 -3.43 -9.36 11.53
C ILE A 209 -2.88 -10.49 12.41
N LEU A 210 -2.15 -11.44 11.83
CA LEU A 210 -1.55 -12.59 12.53
C LEU A 210 -0.24 -12.22 13.26
N LEU A 211 0.34 -11.07 12.91
CA LEU A 211 1.67 -10.67 13.40
C LEU A 211 1.52 -9.65 14.54
N PRO A 212 2.26 -9.81 15.65
CA PRO A 212 2.29 -8.82 16.72
C PRO A 212 3.21 -7.66 16.33
N ILE A 213 2.69 -6.71 15.54
CA ILE A 213 3.45 -5.55 15.01
C ILE A 213 3.55 -4.38 16.01
N GLY A 214 3.51 -4.67 17.31
CA GLY A 214 3.59 -3.64 18.34
C GLY A 214 2.26 -2.97 18.66
N VAL A 215 2.33 -1.72 19.11
CA VAL A 215 1.16 -0.94 19.56
C VAL A 215 0.29 -0.52 18.37
N HIS A 216 -1.02 -0.70 18.50
CA HIS A 216 -2.01 -0.29 17.52
C HIS A 216 -2.16 1.24 17.46
N THR A 217 -2.72 1.76 16.36
CA THR A 217 -3.05 3.18 16.30
C THR A 217 -4.16 3.50 17.29
N LYS A 218 -4.09 4.69 17.90
CA LYS A 218 -5.12 5.21 18.80
C LYS A 218 -6.48 5.32 18.11
N ASN A 219 -6.47 5.67 16.83
CA ASN A 219 -7.66 5.95 16.02
C ASN A 219 -7.71 5.07 14.77
N LEU A 220 -8.91 4.95 14.18
CA LEU A 220 -9.09 4.29 12.89
C LEU A 220 -8.62 5.19 11.76
N ILE A 221 -7.89 4.60 10.83
CA ILE A 221 -7.32 5.32 9.70
C ILE A 221 -8.41 5.81 8.75
N LYS A 222 -8.38 7.08 8.39
CA LYS A 222 -9.31 7.69 7.44
C LYS A 222 -8.79 7.63 6.01
N SER A 223 -7.51 7.87 5.82
CA SER A 223 -6.89 7.76 4.50
C SER A 223 -5.38 7.56 4.56
N MET A 224 -4.85 7.01 3.46
CA MET A 224 -3.43 6.96 3.12
C MET A 224 -3.24 7.70 1.81
N LYS A 225 -2.46 8.78 1.78
CA LYS A 225 -2.04 9.46 0.54
C LYS A 225 -0.59 9.12 0.28
N LYS A 226 -0.33 8.32 -0.74
CA LYS A 226 1.01 7.97 -1.21
C LYS A 226 1.43 8.96 -2.30
N GLU A 227 2.48 9.71 -2.02
CA GLU A 227 3.13 10.64 -2.93
C GLU A 227 4.48 10.04 -3.35
N PHE A 228 4.76 10.10 -4.64
CA PHE A 228 6.00 9.60 -5.22
C PHE A 228 6.46 10.55 -6.32
N SER A 229 7.78 10.71 -6.40
CA SER A 229 8.43 11.60 -7.35
C SER A 229 9.56 10.89 -8.03
N ASP A 230 9.68 11.11 -9.33
CA ASP A 230 10.81 10.64 -10.13
C ASP A 230 11.55 11.84 -10.71
N GLU A 231 12.74 12.10 -10.16
CA GLU A 231 13.57 13.25 -10.54
C GLU A 231 14.03 13.19 -12.00
N GLU A 232 14.25 12.00 -12.58
CA GLU A 232 14.66 11.86 -13.98
C GLU A 232 13.60 12.39 -14.95
N PHE A 233 12.35 12.17 -14.59
CA PHE A 233 11.23 12.47 -15.46
C PHE A 233 10.51 13.75 -15.05
N GLY A 234 10.95 14.39 -13.97
CA GLY A 234 10.45 15.69 -13.50
C GLY A 234 8.96 15.66 -13.13
N TYR A 235 8.45 14.52 -12.68
CA TYR A 235 7.04 14.39 -12.28
C TYR A 235 6.88 14.01 -10.81
N THR A 236 5.82 14.55 -10.22
CA THR A 236 5.31 14.15 -8.90
C THR A 236 3.90 13.63 -9.10
N SER A 237 3.58 12.51 -8.49
CA SER A 237 2.28 11.88 -8.60
C SER A 237 1.81 11.36 -7.25
N SER A 238 0.54 11.01 -7.16
CA SER A 238 -0.02 10.42 -5.96
C SER A 238 -1.18 9.48 -6.24
N ASN A 239 -1.38 8.58 -5.29
CA ASN A 239 -2.66 7.92 -5.11
C ASN A 239 -3.12 8.05 -3.67
N THR A 240 -4.41 7.93 -3.47
CA THR A 240 -5.02 7.96 -2.15
C THR A 240 -5.91 6.75 -2.00
N THR A 241 -5.81 6.13 -0.84
CA THR A 241 -6.77 5.14 -0.35
C THR A 241 -7.54 5.77 0.80
N ALA A 242 -8.86 5.88 0.67
CA ALA A 242 -9.75 6.38 1.72
C ALA A 242 -10.59 5.25 2.29
N PHE A 243 -10.83 5.30 3.59
CA PHE A 243 -11.57 4.27 4.32
C PHE A 243 -12.82 4.87 4.97
N SER A 244 -13.92 4.14 4.83
CA SER A 244 -15.18 4.41 5.53
C SER A 244 -15.58 3.18 6.32
N TYR A 245 -16.18 3.39 7.50
CA TYR A 245 -16.48 2.33 8.45
C TYR A 245 -17.94 2.36 8.88
N ASN A 246 -18.54 1.19 9.02
CA ASN A 246 -19.75 1.01 9.83
C ASN A 246 -19.38 0.26 11.11
N TYR A 247 -20.19 0.45 12.14
CA TYR A 247 -19.97 -0.10 13.47
C TYR A 247 -21.18 -0.88 13.96
N ASP A 248 -20.95 -1.84 14.85
CA ASP A 248 -22.01 -2.39 15.69
C ASP A 248 -22.33 -1.46 16.88
N ASN A 249 -23.29 -1.87 17.71
CA ASN A 249 -23.73 -1.10 18.89
C ASN A 249 -22.61 -0.92 19.94
N ASP A 250 -21.60 -1.79 19.94
CA ASP A 250 -20.47 -1.73 20.86
C ASP A 250 -19.31 -0.90 20.29
N GLY A 251 -19.44 -0.39 19.06
CA GLY A 251 -18.45 0.42 18.37
C GLY A 251 -17.34 -0.37 17.68
N TYR A 252 -17.51 -1.68 17.46
CA TYR A 252 -16.61 -2.49 16.64
C TYR A 252 -16.96 -2.38 15.17
N VAL A 253 -15.94 -2.30 14.31
CA VAL A 253 -16.13 -2.17 12.86
C VAL A 253 -16.80 -3.41 12.27
N THR A 254 -17.95 -3.26 11.60
CA THR A 254 -18.66 -4.35 10.92
C THR A 254 -18.57 -4.27 9.40
N LYS A 255 -18.24 -3.11 8.85
CA LYS A 255 -18.04 -2.91 7.42
C LYS A 255 -16.92 -1.93 7.16
N ILE A 256 -16.10 -2.20 6.16
CA ILE A 256 -15.11 -1.28 5.64
C ILE A 256 -15.39 -1.07 4.15
N VAL A 257 -15.39 0.17 3.70
CA VAL A 257 -15.31 0.51 2.28
C VAL A 257 -13.97 1.18 2.05
N GLU A 258 -13.11 0.52 1.28
CA GLU A 258 -11.84 1.04 0.83
C GLU A 258 -12.02 1.61 -0.58
N ASN A 259 -11.77 2.90 -0.76
CA ASN A 259 -11.82 3.57 -2.05
C ASN A 259 -10.43 4.02 -2.45
N ARG A 260 -9.90 3.50 -3.55
CA ARG A 260 -8.64 3.94 -4.12
C ARG A 260 -8.91 4.89 -5.26
N PHE A 261 -8.17 5.99 -5.33
CA PHE A 261 -8.23 6.97 -6.41
C PHE A 261 -6.86 7.58 -6.70
N GLY A 262 -6.70 8.12 -7.91
CA GLY A 262 -5.42 8.68 -8.38
C GLY A 262 -4.57 7.67 -9.17
N VAL A 263 -3.26 7.91 -9.27
CA VAL A 263 -2.38 7.16 -10.17
C VAL A 263 -2.08 5.76 -9.62
N ALA A 264 -2.62 4.75 -10.30
CA ALA A 264 -2.43 3.35 -9.97
C ALA A 264 -1.22 2.72 -10.66
N ASN A 265 -0.83 3.23 -11.83
CA ASN A 265 0.38 2.83 -12.51
C ASN A 265 0.95 3.99 -13.33
N SER A 266 2.28 4.07 -13.38
CA SER A 266 3.02 4.93 -14.30
C SER A 266 3.92 4.03 -15.13
N SER A 267 3.75 4.05 -16.45
CA SER A 267 4.70 3.44 -17.37
C SER A 267 5.35 4.54 -18.16
N ILE A 268 6.67 4.53 -18.20
CA ILE A 268 7.46 5.49 -18.95
C ILE A 268 7.98 4.77 -20.19
N GLY A 269 7.67 5.33 -21.35
CA GLY A 269 8.23 4.89 -22.62
C GLY A 269 9.11 6.00 -23.18
N THR A 270 10.43 5.84 -23.08
CA THR A 270 11.34 6.59 -23.96
C THR A 270 11.40 5.85 -25.28
N SER A 271 10.75 6.39 -26.31
CA SER A 271 10.74 5.83 -27.65
C SER A 271 11.28 6.89 -28.61
N SER A 272 12.14 6.50 -29.55
CA SER A 272 12.46 7.33 -30.71
C SER A 272 11.24 7.37 -31.61
N TYR A 273 10.43 8.43 -31.48
CA TYR A 273 9.28 8.61 -32.36
C TYR A 273 9.74 8.99 -33.75
N SER A 274 9.19 8.33 -34.77
CA SER A 274 9.41 8.77 -36.14
C SER A 274 8.61 10.04 -36.42
N PRO A 275 9.03 10.89 -37.36
CA PRO A 275 8.25 12.05 -37.78
C PRO A 275 6.82 11.70 -38.22
N GLU A 276 6.59 10.50 -38.74
CA GLU A 276 5.27 9.97 -39.09
C GLU A 276 4.38 9.78 -37.87
N THR A 277 4.92 9.33 -36.74
CA THR A 277 4.14 9.16 -35.50
C THR A 277 3.61 10.51 -35.00
N VAL A 278 4.42 11.57 -35.08
CA VAL A 278 3.98 12.92 -34.66
C VAL A 278 2.86 13.43 -35.56
N LYS A 279 2.95 13.22 -36.88
CA LYS A 279 1.89 13.59 -37.83
C LYS A 279 0.59 12.84 -37.57
N ASP A 280 0.66 11.56 -37.21
CA ASP A 280 -0.54 10.78 -36.88
C ASP A 280 -1.17 11.23 -35.55
N LEU A 281 -0.35 11.62 -34.58
CA LEU A 281 -0.83 12.30 -33.36
C LEU A 281 -1.49 13.64 -33.68
N GLU A 282 -0.94 14.46 -34.57
CA GLU A 282 -1.56 15.73 -34.99
C GLU A 282 -2.93 15.51 -35.66
N LYS A 283 -3.06 14.51 -36.55
CA LYS A 283 -4.36 14.13 -37.12
C LYS A 283 -5.34 13.68 -36.04
N LYS A 284 -4.86 12.91 -35.05
CA LYS A 284 -5.68 12.47 -33.92
C LYS A 284 -6.13 13.65 -33.07
N ILE A 285 -5.25 14.61 -32.79
CA ILE A 285 -5.56 15.84 -32.07
C ILE A 285 -6.65 16.63 -32.80
N ALA A 286 -6.57 16.77 -34.13
CA ALA A 286 -7.61 17.42 -34.90
C ALA A 286 -8.99 16.73 -34.72
N LYS A 287 -9.03 15.39 -34.77
CA LYS A 287 -10.24 14.59 -34.50
C LYS A 287 -10.75 14.66 -33.07
N ILE A 288 -9.88 14.98 -32.11
CA ILE A 288 -10.29 15.24 -30.72
C ILE A 288 -10.92 16.63 -30.64
N GLN A 289 -10.28 17.63 -31.26
CA GLN A 289 -10.71 19.03 -31.24
C GLN A 289 -12.02 19.26 -32.00
N ASP A 290 -12.27 18.50 -33.08
CA ASP A 290 -13.54 18.55 -33.83
C ASP A 290 -14.69 17.74 -33.19
N GLY A 291 -14.42 17.01 -32.10
CA GLY A 291 -15.41 16.23 -31.36
C GLY A 291 -15.70 14.83 -31.92
N THR A 292 -14.98 14.37 -32.95
CA THR A 292 -15.11 13.00 -33.49
C THR A 292 -14.78 11.95 -32.43
N LEU A 293 -13.73 12.18 -31.63
CA LEU A 293 -13.24 11.24 -30.62
C LEU A 293 -13.68 11.63 -29.20
N LYS A 294 -14.90 11.25 -28.81
CA LYS A 294 -15.57 11.73 -27.58
C LYS A 294 -14.97 11.27 -26.24
N ASN A 295 -14.26 10.15 -26.22
CA ASN A 295 -13.64 9.60 -24.99
C ASN A 295 -12.21 10.12 -24.77
N LEU A 296 -11.75 11.01 -25.64
CA LEU A 296 -10.43 11.60 -25.60
C LEU A 296 -10.55 13.11 -25.41
N SER A 297 -9.59 13.69 -24.70
CA SER A 297 -9.37 15.12 -24.66
C SER A 297 -7.91 15.43 -24.97
N TYR A 298 -7.68 16.65 -25.45
CA TYR A 298 -6.36 17.17 -25.77
C TYR A 298 -6.14 18.47 -25.01
N LYS A 299 -4.93 18.64 -24.48
CA LYS A 299 -4.49 19.90 -23.89
C LYS A 299 -3.06 20.18 -24.32
N LEU A 300 -2.87 21.33 -24.98
CA LEU A 300 -1.55 21.87 -25.25
C LEU A 300 -0.89 22.31 -23.94
N ILE A 301 0.36 21.90 -23.72
CA ILE A 301 1.17 22.32 -22.57
C ILE A 301 2.12 23.44 -23.00
N SER A 302 2.89 23.23 -24.07
CA SER A 302 3.79 24.24 -24.64
C SER A 302 4.05 23.98 -26.12
N ASN A 303 4.29 25.04 -26.88
CA ASN A 303 4.75 24.95 -28.27
C ASN A 303 5.64 26.15 -28.60
N ASN A 304 6.87 26.12 -28.10
CA ASN A 304 7.83 27.21 -28.26
C ASN A 304 9.26 26.68 -28.18
N ASN A 305 10.22 27.48 -28.64
CA ASN A 305 11.66 27.19 -28.54
C ASN A 305 12.06 25.81 -29.10
N GLY A 306 11.40 25.36 -30.17
CA GLY A 306 11.67 24.05 -30.77
C GLY A 306 11.18 22.86 -29.92
N ILE A 307 10.24 23.08 -29.00
CA ILE A 307 9.67 22.05 -28.14
C ILE A 307 8.14 22.08 -28.21
N TYR A 308 7.54 20.94 -28.52
CA TYR A 308 6.10 20.72 -28.60
C TYR A 308 5.67 19.72 -27.52
N LYS A 309 4.94 20.19 -26.50
CA LYS A 309 4.42 19.38 -25.40
C LYS A 309 2.91 19.44 -25.34
N PHE A 310 2.30 18.29 -25.18
CA PHE A 310 0.85 18.18 -25.00
C PHE A 310 0.48 16.93 -24.23
N VAL A 311 -0.76 16.87 -23.77
CA VAL A 311 -1.34 15.68 -23.15
C VAL A 311 -2.59 15.27 -23.91
N ILE A 312 -2.72 13.96 -24.15
CA ILE A 312 -3.96 13.32 -24.57
C ILE A 312 -4.47 12.52 -23.39
N THR A 313 -5.73 12.75 -23.00
CA THR A 313 -6.37 12.04 -21.89
C THR A 313 -7.49 11.18 -22.43
N TYR A 314 -7.44 9.88 -22.16
CA TYR A 314 -8.53 8.94 -22.38
C TYR A 314 -9.32 8.75 -21.08
N LYS A 315 -10.65 8.83 -21.15
CA LYS A 315 -11.54 8.57 -20.02
C LYS A 315 -12.59 7.53 -20.40
N LYS A 316 -12.81 6.58 -19.50
CA LYS A 316 -13.88 5.61 -19.63
C LYS A 316 -14.48 5.29 -18.27
N HIS A 317 -15.81 5.34 -18.20
CA HIS A 317 -16.55 4.73 -17.10
C HIS A 317 -16.81 3.28 -17.46
N ILE A 318 -16.19 2.35 -16.74
CA ILE A 318 -16.37 0.92 -16.93
C ILE A 318 -17.43 0.48 -15.93
N THR A 319 -18.59 0.10 -16.46
CA THR A 319 -19.79 -0.25 -15.67
C THR A 319 -20.03 -1.76 -15.56
N GLN A 320 -19.27 -2.56 -16.31
CA GLN A 320 -19.37 -4.01 -16.33
C GLN A 320 -17.98 -4.65 -16.32
N ASP A 321 -17.85 -5.74 -15.57
CA ASP A 321 -16.66 -6.59 -15.55
C ASP A 321 -16.60 -7.49 -16.80
N THR A 322 -15.53 -8.27 -16.94
CA THR A 322 -15.32 -9.21 -18.07
C THR A 322 -16.42 -10.26 -18.23
N ASN A 323 -17.24 -10.49 -17.21
CA ASN A 323 -18.35 -11.45 -17.21
C ASN A 323 -19.73 -10.75 -17.23
N GLY A 324 -19.79 -9.43 -17.39
CA GLY A 324 -21.02 -8.64 -17.42
C GLY A 324 -21.58 -8.27 -16.04
N LYS A 325 -20.90 -8.58 -14.94
CA LYS A 325 -21.32 -8.18 -13.59
C LYS A 325 -21.14 -6.66 -13.42
N PRO A 326 -22.06 -5.97 -12.72
CA PRO A 326 -21.96 -4.53 -12.52
C PRO A 326 -20.75 -4.17 -11.65
N ILE A 327 -19.98 -3.18 -12.11
CA ILE A 327 -18.85 -2.59 -11.39
C ILE A 327 -18.88 -1.06 -11.59
N ASP A 328 -18.13 -0.33 -10.76
CA ASP A 328 -17.99 1.12 -10.90
C ASP A 328 -16.50 1.47 -10.92
N VAL A 329 -15.92 1.53 -12.12
CA VAL A 329 -14.51 1.91 -12.30
C VAL A 329 -14.42 3.14 -13.18
N LYS A 330 -13.87 4.22 -12.62
CA LYS A 330 -13.51 5.42 -13.38
C LYS A 330 -12.08 5.27 -13.84
N TYR A 331 -11.91 4.96 -15.12
CA TYR A 331 -10.62 4.78 -15.75
C TYR A 331 -10.19 6.07 -16.45
N GLU A 332 -8.98 6.51 -16.19
CA GLU A 332 -8.36 7.61 -16.90
C GLU A 332 -6.92 7.26 -17.26
N GLN A 333 -6.54 7.56 -18.49
CA GLN A 333 -5.17 7.42 -18.95
C GLN A 333 -4.69 8.74 -19.53
N GLU A 334 -3.61 9.29 -18.98
CA GLU A 334 -2.96 10.48 -19.50
C GLU A 334 -1.67 10.08 -20.21
N ARG A 335 -1.51 10.50 -21.46
CA ARG A 335 -0.29 10.35 -22.24
C ARG A 335 0.30 11.73 -22.47
N TYR A 336 1.41 12.01 -21.80
CA TYR A 336 2.18 13.24 -21.96
C TYR A 336 3.20 13.03 -23.05
N TYR A 337 3.14 13.84 -24.09
CA TYR A 337 4.07 13.81 -25.20
C TYR A 337 4.94 15.06 -25.16
N GLU A 338 6.22 14.88 -25.47
CA GLU A 338 7.18 15.94 -25.66
C GLU A 338 7.99 15.63 -26.92
N PHE A 339 8.02 16.56 -27.87
CA PHE A 339 8.78 16.45 -29.11
C PHE A 339 9.69 17.66 -29.28
N SER A 340 10.93 17.43 -29.69
CA SER A 340 11.81 18.49 -30.19
C SER A 340 11.63 18.66 -31.70
N TYR A 341 11.67 19.90 -32.18
CA TYR A 341 11.50 20.24 -33.58
C TYR A 341 12.36 21.43 -34.02
N LYS A 342 12.69 21.47 -35.31
CA LYS A 342 13.23 22.64 -36.01
C LYS A 342 12.23 23.13 -37.03
N GLU A 343 12.23 24.44 -37.29
CA GLU A 343 11.45 25.01 -38.38
C GLU A 343 12.37 25.29 -39.58
N LYS A 344 11.96 24.80 -40.74
CA LYS A 344 12.62 25.03 -42.02
C LYS A 344 11.56 25.28 -43.08
N ASP A 345 11.64 26.41 -43.76
CA ASP A 345 10.71 26.81 -44.83
C ASP A 345 9.21 26.73 -44.41
N GLY A 346 8.91 27.11 -43.16
CA GLY A 346 7.56 27.06 -42.59
C GLY A 346 7.04 25.66 -42.27
N LYS A 347 7.90 24.63 -42.34
CA LYS A 347 7.59 23.24 -41.97
C LYS A 347 8.36 22.82 -40.72
N ARG A 348 7.72 22.04 -39.86
CA ARG A 348 8.36 21.42 -38.70
C ARG A 348 9.05 20.12 -39.09
N GLU A 349 10.30 19.98 -38.66
CA GLU A 349 11.07 18.75 -38.69
C GLU A 349 11.25 18.27 -37.25
N TYR A 350 10.61 17.14 -36.90
CA TYR A 350 10.69 16.53 -35.57
C TYR A 350 11.96 15.70 -35.43
N LEU A 351 12.65 15.81 -34.29
CA LEU A 351 13.96 15.21 -34.06
C LEU A 351 13.91 14.07 -33.04
N GLU A 352 13.40 14.34 -31.85
CA GLU A 352 13.30 13.39 -30.75
C GLU A 352 11.94 13.54 -30.05
N GLY A 353 11.44 12.46 -29.45
CA GLY A 353 10.22 12.50 -28.67
C GLY A 353 10.28 11.63 -27.43
N LYS A 354 9.39 11.93 -26.48
CA LYS A 354 9.24 11.20 -25.22
C LYS A 354 7.76 11.08 -24.89
N GLU A 355 7.37 9.94 -24.33
CA GLU A 355 6.03 9.71 -23.79
C GLU A 355 6.07 9.25 -22.34
N ILE A 356 5.17 9.83 -21.54
CA ILE A 356 4.92 9.39 -20.18
C ILE A 356 3.45 9.04 -20.06
N VAL A 357 3.16 7.82 -19.59
CA VAL A 357 1.80 7.32 -19.45
C VAL A 357 1.44 7.14 -17.99
N PHE A 358 0.40 7.84 -17.55
CA PHE A 358 -0.21 7.66 -16.25
C PHE A 358 -1.55 6.96 -16.41
N THR A 359 -1.75 5.89 -15.65
CA THR A 359 -3.05 5.24 -15.50
C THR A 359 -3.62 5.56 -14.12
N LYS A 360 -4.77 6.22 -14.12
CA LYS A 360 -5.58 6.49 -12.93
C LYS A 360 -6.78 5.57 -12.94
N GLN A 361 -7.09 5.02 -11.77
CA GLN A 361 -8.28 4.21 -11.60
C GLN A 361 -8.90 4.53 -10.25
N ASP A 362 -10.20 4.80 -10.28
CA ASP A 362 -10.99 4.88 -9.05
C ASP A 362 -11.80 3.60 -8.93
N ALA A 363 -11.61 2.90 -7.81
CA ALA A 363 -12.20 1.59 -7.55
C ALA A 363 -12.33 1.33 -6.06
N SER A 364 -13.28 0.45 -5.71
CA SER A 364 -13.61 0.15 -4.33
C SER A 364 -13.47 -1.33 -3.99
N THR A 365 -13.10 -1.60 -2.75
CA THR A 365 -13.17 -2.92 -2.14
C THR A 365 -13.98 -2.84 -0.85
N ILE A 366 -14.85 -3.82 -0.66
CA ILE A 366 -15.78 -3.88 0.46
C ILE A 366 -15.40 -5.07 1.34
N TYR A 367 -15.38 -4.83 2.65
CA TYR A 367 -15.14 -5.84 3.67
C TYR A 367 -16.34 -5.85 4.61
N GLU A 368 -16.90 -7.03 4.87
CA GLU A 368 -17.97 -7.26 5.84
C GLU A 368 -17.47 -8.20 6.92
N ILE A 369 -17.52 -7.74 8.17
CA ILE A 369 -16.84 -8.38 9.29
C ILE A 369 -17.89 -8.91 10.26
N SER A 370 -17.80 -10.20 10.55
CA SER A 370 -18.58 -10.87 11.59
C SER A 370 -17.70 -11.21 12.78
N TYR A 371 -18.29 -11.17 13.97
CA TYR A 371 -17.65 -11.51 15.23
C TYR A 371 -18.30 -12.74 15.86
N TYR A 372 -17.61 -13.35 16.83
CA TYR A 372 -18.17 -14.40 17.69
C TYR A 372 -19.17 -13.88 18.70
#